data_AF-A0A6I9YAJ0-F1
#
_entry.id   AF-A0A6I9YAJ0-F1
#
_cell.length_a   1.000
_cell.length_b   1.000
_cell.length_c   1.000
_cell.angle_alpha   90.00
_cell.angle_beta   90.00
_cell.angle_gamma   90.00
#
_symmetry.space_group_name_H-M   'P 1'
#
loop_
_entity.id
_entity.type
_entity.pdbx_description
1 polymer ?
#
loop_
_entity_poly.entity_id
_entity_poly.type
_entity_poly.pdbx_seq_one_letter_code
_entity_poly.pdbx_strand_id
1 'polypeptide(L)'
;MRCNLPPLSKAYSKDVGSKTQLVTANPSIINKRFQNLLWSRKAFVDKVKVYNQSYIYMPAFSMKAGTEPSLRVYYTLTDVGAKQKVIFANPNFLRDSGKFWKSKGIHAKRLSTGLFLVSAALGLCEEVTIYGFWPFSTDLHRRYISHHYYDNVLPDSGFHAMPEEFLQLWFLHKRGVLRMQLEHCEDS
;
A
#
# COMPACT_ATOMS: atom_id res chain seq x y z
N MET A 1 3.55 4.86 6.60
CA MET A 1 3.19 4.78 5.16
C MET A 1 1.91 3.97 5.02
N ARG A 2 1.07 4.20 3.99
CA ARG A 2 -0.20 3.48 3.76
C ARG A 2 -0.29 2.90 2.34
N CYS A 3 -1.05 1.83 2.17
CA CYS A 3 -1.19 1.13 0.89
C CYS A 3 -2.54 1.41 0.22
N ASN A 4 -2.52 1.79 -1.06
CA ASN A 4 -3.66 1.72 -1.98
C ASN A 4 -4.90 2.55 -1.60
N LEU A 5 -4.67 3.78 -1.11
CA LEU A 5 -5.72 4.75 -0.73
C LEU A 5 -6.81 4.14 0.18
N PRO A 6 -6.43 3.56 1.34
CA PRO A 6 -7.37 2.85 2.18
C PRO A 6 -8.21 3.86 3.00
N PRO A 7 -9.48 3.57 3.34
CA PRO A 7 -10.32 4.50 4.08
C PRO A 7 -9.77 4.81 5.47
N LEU A 8 -9.82 6.09 5.86
CA LEU A 8 -9.46 6.60 7.19
C LEU A 8 -10.64 7.29 7.87
N SER A 9 -11.85 6.78 7.64
CA SER A 9 -13.04 7.30 8.32
C SER A 9 -12.93 7.08 9.84
N LYS A 10 -13.72 7.84 10.61
CA LYS A 10 -13.78 7.72 12.07
C LYS A 10 -14.05 6.28 12.57
N ALA A 11 -14.69 5.45 11.74
CA ALA A 11 -14.95 4.05 12.05
C ALA A 11 -13.67 3.20 12.20
N TYR A 12 -12.60 3.56 11.49
CA TYR A 12 -11.34 2.79 11.49
C TYR A 12 -10.20 3.50 12.22
N SER A 13 -10.36 4.79 12.55
CA SER A 13 -9.26 5.62 13.04
C SER A 13 -8.65 5.15 14.36
N LYS A 14 -9.41 4.40 15.18
CA LYS A 14 -8.88 3.79 16.42
C LYS A 14 -7.91 2.65 16.11
N ASP A 15 -8.20 1.85 15.08
CA ASP A 15 -7.40 0.66 14.75
C ASP A 15 -6.20 0.99 13.86
N VAL A 16 -6.39 1.90 12.89
CA VAL A 16 -5.37 2.18 11.86
C VAL A 16 -4.77 3.58 11.94
N GLY A 17 -5.22 4.40 12.89
CA GLY A 17 -4.82 5.80 13.04
C GLY A 17 -5.24 6.70 11.86
N SER A 18 -4.93 8.00 11.96
CA SER A 18 -5.19 9.00 10.91
C SER A 18 -3.92 9.53 10.24
N LYS A 19 -2.77 9.45 10.91
CA LYS A 19 -1.50 9.99 10.43
C LYS A 19 -1.10 9.35 9.10
N THR A 20 -0.77 10.17 8.10
CA THR A 20 -0.35 9.72 6.77
C THR A 20 0.67 10.71 6.19
N GLN A 21 1.92 10.27 6.00
CA GLN A 21 2.94 11.03 5.27
C GLN A 21 3.05 10.59 3.81
N LEU A 22 2.81 9.31 3.55
CA LEU A 22 2.85 8.69 2.23
C LEU A 22 1.76 7.64 2.14
N VAL A 23 0.98 7.69 1.06
CA VAL A 23 0.00 6.67 0.69
C VAL A 23 0.20 6.27 -0.76
N THR A 24 0.12 4.98 -1.08
CA THR A 24 0.23 4.55 -2.47
C THR A 24 -1.10 4.57 -3.19
N ALA A 25 -1.06 4.74 -4.50
CA ALA A 25 -2.20 4.54 -5.39
C ALA A 25 -1.76 3.75 -6.62
N ASN A 26 -2.22 2.49 -6.71
CA ASN A 26 -1.99 1.69 -7.91
C ASN A 26 -2.84 2.23 -9.08
N PRO A 27 -2.31 2.37 -10.31
CA PRO A 27 -3.09 2.79 -11.47
C PRO A 27 -4.40 2.03 -11.67
N SER A 28 -4.45 0.73 -11.32
CA SER A 28 -5.69 -0.06 -11.40
C SER A 28 -6.81 0.47 -10.50
N ILE A 29 -6.50 1.10 -9.37
CA ILE A 29 -7.49 1.73 -8.47
C ILE A 29 -8.12 2.94 -9.16
N ILE A 30 -7.30 3.73 -9.86
CA ILE A 30 -7.75 4.90 -10.62
C ILE A 30 -8.71 4.47 -11.72
N ASN A 31 -8.36 3.39 -12.43
CA ASN A 31 -9.22 2.81 -13.46
C ASN A 31 -10.53 2.27 -12.88
N LYS A 32 -10.45 1.33 -11.92
CA LYS A 32 -11.59 0.57 -11.41
C LYS A 32 -12.54 1.41 -10.55
N ARG A 33 -12.01 2.30 -9.69
CA ARG A 33 -12.82 3.05 -8.70
C ARG A 33 -13.16 4.48 -9.11
N PHE A 34 -12.37 5.07 -10.01
CA PHE A 34 -12.52 6.48 -10.38
C PHE A 34 -12.62 6.69 -11.90
N GLN A 35 -13.00 5.65 -12.64
CA GLN A 35 -13.25 5.70 -14.08
C GLN A 35 -12.07 6.33 -14.85
N ASN A 36 -10.85 6.03 -14.40
CA ASN A 36 -9.61 6.53 -14.97
C ASN A 36 -9.49 8.07 -15.03
N LEU A 37 -10.29 8.77 -14.20
CA LEU A 37 -10.39 10.23 -14.15
C LEU A 37 -10.72 10.89 -15.49
N LEU A 38 -11.41 10.15 -16.37
CA LEU A 38 -11.86 10.66 -17.68
C LEU A 38 -13.06 11.60 -17.56
N TRP A 39 -13.82 11.48 -16.45
CA TRP A 39 -15.03 12.24 -16.20
C TRP A 39 -14.87 13.11 -14.94
N SER A 40 -15.89 13.15 -14.09
CA SER A 40 -15.83 13.86 -12.81
C SER A 40 -14.68 13.37 -11.96
N ARG A 41 -13.78 14.30 -11.61
CA ARG A 41 -12.63 14.06 -10.74
C ARG A 41 -12.97 14.21 -9.26
N LYS A 42 -14.20 14.67 -8.96
CA LYS A 42 -14.63 15.04 -7.59
C LYS A 42 -14.53 13.89 -6.60
N ALA A 43 -15.00 12.70 -6.97
CA ALA A 43 -14.97 11.53 -6.09
C ALA A 43 -13.53 11.16 -5.67
N PHE A 44 -12.58 11.26 -6.60
CA PHE A 44 -11.17 11.02 -6.31
C PHE A 44 -10.58 12.12 -5.41
N VAL A 45 -10.81 13.39 -5.76
CA VAL A 45 -10.33 14.54 -4.97
C VAL A 45 -10.87 14.49 -3.55
N ASP A 46 -12.17 14.22 -3.38
CA ASP A 46 -12.78 14.10 -2.05
C ASP A 46 -12.22 12.90 -1.28
N LYS A 47 -11.94 11.78 -1.95
CA LYS A 47 -11.31 10.60 -1.31
C LYS A 47 -9.92 10.90 -0.77
N VAL A 48 -9.10 11.68 -1.47
CA VAL A 48 -7.70 11.92 -1.06
C VAL A 48 -7.54 12.99 0.00
N LYS A 49 -8.53 13.86 0.22
CA LYS A 49 -8.50 14.92 1.25
C LYS A 49 -8.15 14.41 2.64
N VAL A 50 -8.59 13.20 2.98
CA VAL A 50 -8.37 12.59 4.30
C VAL A 50 -6.88 12.38 4.63
N TYR A 51 -6.01 12.31 3.61
CA TYR A 51 -4.57 12.12 3.83
C TYR A 51 -3.84 13.42 4.16
N ASN A 52 -4.53 14.58 4.19
CA ASN A 52 -3.96 15.89 4.52
C ASN A 52 -2.70 16.19 3.66
N GLN A 53 -1.70 16.89 4.19
CA GLN A 53 -0.45 17.15 3.48
C GLN A 53 0.43 15.90 3.46
N SER A 54 0.27 15.10 2.40
CA SER A 54 0.95 13.82 2.21
C SER A 54 1.41 13.61 0.77
N TYR A 55 2.29 12.64 0.57
CA TYR A 55 2.64 12.15 -0.76
C TYR A 55 1.70 11.04 -1.24
N ILE A 56 1.26 11.12 -2.49
CA ILE A 56 0.61 10.03 -3.21
C ILE A 56 1.65 9.36 -4.09
N TYR A 57 2.07 8.15 -3.71
CA TYR A 57 3.13 7.41 -4.37
C TYR A 57 2.57 6.43 -5.40
N MET A 58 2.91 6.64 -6.68
CA MET A 58 2.34 5.87 -7.78
C MET A 58 3.41 5.13 -8.60
N PRO A 59 3.22 3.83 -8.88
CA PRO A 59 4.10 3.08 -9.77
C PRO A 59 3.78 3.34 -11.25
N ALA A 60 3.88 4.61 -11.68
CA ALA A 60 3.51 5.07 -13.03
C ALA A 60 4.23 4.30 -14.15
N PHE A 61 5.51 3.99 -13.93
CA PHE A 61 6.38 3.37 -14.92
C PHE A 61 6.62 1.88 -14.67
N SER A 62 5.81 1.24 -13.81
CA SER A 62 5.92 -0.20 -13.56
C SER A 62 5.37 -1.05 -14.71
N MET A 63 4.37 -0.57 -15.42
CA MET A 63 3.73 -1.23 -16.55
C MET A 63 3.22 -0.16 -17.52
N LYS A 64 3.19 -0.44 -18.83
CA LYS A 64 2.77 0.51 -19.87
C LYS A 64 1.38 1.13 -19.58
N ALA A 65 0.43 0.32 -19.13
CA ALA A 65 -0.92 0.76 -18.80
C ALA A 65 -1.01 1.65 -17.53
N GLY A 66 0.10 1.80 -16.78
CA GLY A 66 0.14 2.57 -15.54
C GLY A 66 0.45 4.06 -15.72
N THR A 67 1.06 4.44 -16.85
CA THR A 67 1.55 5.81 -17.07
C THR A 67 0.41 6.81 -17.14
N GLU A 68 -0.55 6.62 -18.06
CA GLU A 68 -1.65 7.58 -18.26
C GLU A 68 -2.50 7.81 -17.01
N PRO A 69 -2.99 6.78 -16.28
CA PRO A 69 -3.78 7.01 -15.06
C PRO A 69 -2.99 7.76 -13.99
N SER A 70 -1.68 7.51 -13.89
CA SER A 70 -0.82 8.19 -12.92
C SER A 70 -0.60 9.66 -13.26
N LEU A 71 -0.40 9.98 -14.54
CA LEU A 71 -0.32 11.37 -15.00
C LEU A 71 -1.65 12.10 -14.81
N ARG A 72 -2.79 11.44 -15.04
CA ARG A 72 -4.11 12.04 -14.77
C ARG A 72 -4.30 12.36 -13.29
N VAL A 73 -3.82 11.51 -12.38
CA VAL A 73 -3.82 11.81 -10.95
C VAL A 73 -2.94 13.03 -10.64
N TYR A 74 -1.72 13.09 -11.20
CA TYR A 74 -0.83 14.23 -11.05
C TYR A 74 -1.47 15.55 -11.48
N TYR A 75 -1.99 15.61 -12.71
CA TYR A 75 -2.63 16.82 -13.23
C TYR A 75 -3.91 17.16 -12.44
N THR A 76 -4.76 16.17 -12.13
CA THR A 76 -5.97 16.39 -11.33
C THR A 76 -5.69 17.09 -10.01
N LEU A 77 -4.67 16.65 -9.27
CA LEU A 77 -4.35 17.23 -7.96
C LEU A 77 -3.63 18.57 -8.08
N THR A 78 -2.88 18.77 -9.16
CA THR A 78 -2.24 20.06 -9.46
C THR A 78 -3.29 21.11 -9.82
N ASP A 79 -4.22 20.79 -10.73
CA ASP A 79 -5.25 21.70 -11.24
C ASP A 79 -6.16 22.24 -10.12
N VAL A 80 -6.47 21.40 -9.12
CA VAL A 80 -7.35 21.78 -8.00
C VAL A 80 -6.60 22.36 -6.80
N GLY A 81 -5.28 22.56 -6.91
CA GLY A 81 -4.46 23.07 -5.79
C GLY A 81 -4.49 22.16 -4.56
N ALA A 82 -4.51 20.84 -4.76
CA ALA A 82 -4.59 19.89 -3.65
C ALA A 82 -3.34 19.96 -2.75
N LYS A 83 -3.53 19.68 -1.45
CA LYS A 83 -2.43 19.61 -0.48
C LYS A 83 -1.51 18.41 -0.73
N GLN A 84 -2.03 17.34 -1.34
CA GLN A 84 -1.27 16.14 -1.62
C GLN A 84 -0.36 16.33 -2.83
N LYS A 85 0.87 15.79 -2.76
CA LYS A 85 1.83 15.82 -3.88
C LYS A 85 2.01 14.43 -4.44
N VAL A 86 1.95 14.31 -5.77
CA VAL A 86 2.16 13.02 -6.44
C VAL A 86 3.64 12.82 -6.69
N ILE A 87 4.14 11.64 -6.34
CA ILE A 87 5.51 11.22 -6.63
C ILE A 87 5.48 9.85 -7.31
N PHE A 88 6.35 9.65 -8.28
CA PHE A 88 6.40 8.43 -9.07
C PHE A 88 7.50 7.50 -8.59
N ALA A 89 7.19 6.21 -8.53
CA ALA A 89 8.14 5.19 -8.18
C ALA A 89 9.26 5.10 -9.21
N ASN A 90 10.50 5.02 -8.73
CA ASN A 90 11.64 4.73 -9.59
C ASN A 90 11.52 3.29 -10.14
N PRO A 91 11.47 3.09 -11.48
CA PRO A 91 11.33 1.76 -12.06
C PRO A 91 12.51 0.83 -11.77
N ASN A 92 13.73 1.36 -11.60
CA ASN A 92 14.88 0.55 -11.21
C ASN A 92 14.70 0.00 -9.79
N PHE A 93 14.25 0.83 -8.85
CA PHE A 93 13.99 0.38 -7.48
C PHE A 93 12.90 -0.71 -7.43
N LEU A 94 11.83 -0.58 -8.21
CA LEU A 94 10.79 -1.61 -8.36
C LEU A 94 11.37 -2.94 -8.87
N ARG A 95 12.18 -2.89 -9.93
CA ARG A 95 12.83 -4.06 -10.52
C ARG A 95 13.79 -4.72 -9.53
N ASP A 96 14.65 -3.93 -8.89
CA ASP A 96 15.74 -4.44 -8.06
C ASP A 96 15.20 -5.00 -6.73
N SER A 97 14.16 -4.38 -6.16
CA SER A 97 13.38 -4.97 -5.05
C SER A 97 12.78 -6.32 -5.46
N GLY A 98 12.19 -6.41 -6.65
CA GLY A 98 11.65 -7.66 -7.19
C GLY A 98 12.70 -8.77 -7.28
N LYS A 99 13.89 -8.46 -7.82
CA LYS A 99 15.01 -9.40 -7.90
C LYS A 99 15.50 -9.84 -6.52
N PHE A 100 15.67 -8.90 -5.60
CA PHE A 100 16.10 -9.18 -4.23
C PHE A 100 15.16 -10.19 -3.55
N TRP A 101 13.86 -9.90 -3.53
CA TRP A 101 12.89 -10.76 -2.86
C TRP A 101 12.72 -12.12 -3.54
N LYS A 102 12.83 -12.18 -4.87
CA LYS A 102 12.90 -13.45 -5.59
C LYS A 102 14.09 -14.30 -5.15
N SER A 103 15.26 -13.69 -4.94
CA SER A 103 16.43 -14.40 -4.40
C SER A 103 16.28 -14.86 -2.95
N LYS A 104 15.30 -14.32 -2.22
CA LYS A 104 14.92 -14.75 -0.86
C LYS A 104 13.80 -15.80 -0.84
N GLY A 105 13.44 -16.35 -2.00
CA GLY A 105 12.45 -17.44 -2.10
C GLY A 105 11.01 -16.97 -2.21
N ILE A 106 10.76 -15.74 -2.68
CA ILE A 106 9.41 -15.27 -3.03
C ILE A 106 9.15 -15.53 -4.53
N HIS A 107 8.20 -16.42 -4.82
CA HIS A 107 7.85 -16.91 -6.16
C HIS A 107 6.61 -16.22 -6.74
N ALA A 108 6.47 -14.92 -6.50
CA ALA A 108 5.39 -14.11 -7.05
C ALA A 108 5.74 -13.60 -8.47
N LYS A 109 4.73 -13.39 -9.32
CA LYS A 109 4.92 -12.63 -10.58
C LYS A 109 5.30 -11.18 -10.28
N ARG A 110 4.74 -10.61 -9.21
CA ARG A 110 5.01 -9.26 -8.73
C ARG A 110 4.86 -9.19 -7.21
N LEU A 111 5.70 -8.42 -6.55
CA LEU A 111 5.54 -8.14 -5.12
C LEU A 111 4.23 -7.39 -4.84
N SER A 112 3.65 -7.60 -3.67
CA SER A 112 2.57 -6.75 -3.19
C SER A 112 3.04 -5.30 -2.99
N THR A 113 2.09 -4.36 -3.03
CA THR A 113 2.36 -2.97 -2.66
C THR A 113 2.91 -2.87 -1.23
N GLY A 114 2.46 -3.76 -0.33
CA GLY A 114 2.92 -3.81 1.06
C GLY A 114 4.40 -4.12 1.16
N LEU A 115 4.84 -5.24 0.58
CA LEU A 115 6.24 -5.65 0.62
C LEU A 115 7.17 -4.63 -0.06
N PHE A 116 6.70 -4.01 -1.15
CA PHE A 116 7.43 -2.92 -1.79
C PHE A 116 7.63 -1.72 -0.84
N LEU A 117 6.59 -1.27 -0.12
CA LEU A 117 6.73 -0.18 0.84
C LEU A 117 7.61 -0.57 2.04
N VAL A 118 7.56 -1.81 2.50
CA VAL A 118 8.48 -2.28 3.55
C VAL A 118 9.92 -2.20 3.07
N SER A 119 10.19 -2.59 1.82
CA SER A 119 11.53 -2.49 1.23
C SER A 119 12.03 -1.05 1.18
N ALA A 120 11.16 -0.11 0.82
CA ALA A 120 11.50 1.32 0.84
C ALA A 120 11.72 1.82 2.26
N ALA A 121 10.87 1.46 3.22
CA ALA A 121 10.99 1.87 4.61
C ALA A 121 12.29 1.38 5.25
N LEU A 122 12.68 0.12 5.00
CA LEU A 122 13.94 -0.44 5.50
C LEU A 122 15.19 0.27 4.96
N GLY A 123 15.09 0.94 3.81
CA GLY A 123 16.19 1.75 3.26
C GLY A 123 16.16 3.23 3.68
N LEU A 124 15.10 3.69 4.33
CA LEU A 124 14.86 5.12 4.61
C LEU A 124 14.65 5.43 6.11
N CYS A 125 14.36 4.42 6.93
CA CYS A 125 13.99 4.58 8.32
C CYS A 125 14.95 3.80 9.21
N GLU A 126 15.29 4.37 10.38
CA GLU A 126 16.10 3.71 11.40
C GLU A 126 15.34 2.53 12.03
N GLU A 127 14.05 2.72 12.30
CA GLU A 127 13.17 1.70 12.84
C GLU A 127 11.91 1.55 11.98
N VAL A 128 11.51 0.29 11.74
CA VAL A 128 10.32 -0.04 10.95
C VAL A 128 9.40 -0.93 11.77
N THR A 129 8.18 -0.43 12.01
CA THR A 129 7.07 -1.25 12.51
C THR A 129 6.01 -1.40 11.42
N ILE A 130 5.58 -2.64 11.17
CA ILE A 130 4.57 -2.98 10.16
C ILE A 130 3.28 -3.44 10.83
N TYR A 131 2.15 -2.97 10.30
CA TYR A 131 0.79 -3.25 10.78
C TYR A 131 -0.07 -3.73 9.62
N GLY A 132 -1.02 -4.64 9.90
CA GLY A 132 -1.96 -5.14 8.89
C GLY A 132 -1.33 -6.09 7.86
N PHE A 133 -0.16 -6.65 8.13
CA PHE A 133 0.49 -7.67 7.31
C PHE A 133 0.06 -9.05 7.79
N TRP A 134 -1.14 -9.47 7.39
CA TRP A 134 -1.70 -10.78 7.69
C TRP A 134 -2.51 -11.30 6.49
N PRO A 135 -1.95 -12.18 5.65
CA PRO A 135 -2.60 -12.60 4.40
C PRO A 135 -3.54 -13.80 4.57
N PHE A 136 -3.98 -14.11 5.79
CA PHE A 136 -4.80 -15.28 6.09
C PHE A 136 -6.22 -14.87 6.53
N SER A 137 -7.19 -15.75 6.31
CA SER A 137 -8.60 -15.52 6.65
C SER A 137 -8.95 -15.85 8.11
N THR A 138 -7.99 -16.29 8.91
CA THR A 138 -8.16 -16.59 10.33
C THR A 138 -7.10 -15.90 11.14
N ASP A 139 -7.48 -15.31 12.27
CA ASP A 139 -6.54 -14.70 13.22
C ASP A 139 -5.83 -15.75 14.09
N LEU A 140 -4.95 -15.29 15.00
CA LEU A 140 -4.22 -16.13 15.95
C LEU A 140 -5.15 -16.89 16.93
N HIS A 141 -6.38 -16.41 17.11
CA HIS A 141 -7.41 -17.03 17.96
C HIS A 141 -8.41 -17.87 17.15
N ARG A 142 -8.09 -18.19 15.89
CA ARG A 142 -8.92 -19.01 14.97
C ARG A 142 -10.28 -18.39 14.64
N ARG A 143 -10.42 -17.08 14.79
CA ARG A 143 -11.63 -16.35 14.36
C ARG A 143 -11.47 -15.94 12.91
N TYR A 144 -12.57 -16.00 12.17
CA TYR A 144 -12.62 -15.51 10.79
C TYR A 144 -12.37 -14.00 10.75
N ILE A 145 -11.54 -13.57 9.81
CA ILE A 145 -11.28 -12.15 9.54
C ILE A 145 -11.37 -11.86 8.04
N SER A 146 -11.78 -10.64 7.72
CA SER A 146 -11.86 -10.16 6.33
C SER A 146 -10.48 -9.87 5.76
N HIS A 147 -10.34 -9.91 4.44
CA HIS A 147 -9.07 -9.65 3.77
C HIS A 147 -8.54 -8.22 4.00
N HIS A 148 -9.42 -7.22 3.97
CA HIS A 148 -9.09 -5.86 4.38
C HIS A 148 -9.80 -5.52 5.69
N TYR A 149 -9.26 -4.55 6.43
CA TYR A 149 -9.92 -4.04 7.63
C TYR A 149 -11.24 -3.29 7.34
N TYR A 150 -11.54 -3.02 6.05
CA TYR A 150 -12.70 -2.25 5.61
C TYR A 150 -13.62 -2.99 4.63
N ASP A 151 -13.20 -4.13 4.07
CA ASP A 151 -13.99 -4.98 3.18
C ASP A 151 -13.35 -6.38 3.05
N ASN A 152 -13.98 -7.27 2.28
CA ASN A 152 -13.46 -8.62 2.01
C ASN A 152 -13.08 -8.84 0.54
N VAL A 153 -12.66 -7.78 -0.16
CA VAL A 153 -12.29 -7.85 -1.58
C VAL A 153 -10.90 -8.45 -1.73
N LEU A 154 -10.81 -9.64 -2.35
CA LEU A 154 -9.53 -10.31 -2.60
C LEU A 154 -8.72 -9.63 -3.72
N PRO A 155 -7.38 -9.75 -3.71
CA PRO A 155 -6.56 -9.25 -4.80
C PRO A 155 -6.76 -10.11 -6.07
N ASP A 156 -6.39 -9.55 -7.22
CA ASP A 156 -6.38 -10.29 -8.48
C ASP A 156 -5.48 -11.54 -8.33
N SER A 157 -6.03 -12.71 -8.66
CA SER A 157 -5.37 -14.00 -8.40
C SER A 157 -4.10 -14.19 -9.25
N GLY A 158 -3.12 -14.92 -8.70
CA GLY A 158 -1.91 -15.33 -9.44
C GLY A 158 -0.87 -14.23 -9.69
N PHE A 159 -0.99 -13.05 -9.07
CA PHE A 159 0.04 -12.00 -9.13
C PHE A 159 1.03 -12.05 -7.97
N HIS A 160 0.51 -12.21 -6.76
CA HIS A 160 1.22 -12.07 -5.50
C HIS A 160 1.33 -13.41 -4.78
N ALA A 161 2.42 -13.62 -4.05
CA ALA A 161 2.62 -14.76 -3.17
C ALA A 161 2.60 -14.28 -1.70
N MET A 162 1.50 -13.65 -1.28
CA MET A 162 1.43 -12.96 0.02
C MET A 162 1.78 -13.85 1.23
N PRO A 163 1.43 -15.15 1.27
CA PRO A 163 1.92 -16.03 2.33
C PRO A 163 3.45 -16.16 2.39
N GLU A 164 4.12 -16.22 1.24
CA GLU A 164 5.59 -16.24 1.17
C GLU A 164 6.17 -14.87 1.59
N GLU A 165 5.54 -13.77 1.16
CA GLU A 165 5.91 -12.42 1.59
C GLU A 165 5.81 -12.28 3.12
N PHE A 166 4.71 -12.76 3.71
CA PHE A 166 4.52 -12.77 5.16
C PHE A 166 5.61 -13.56 5.87
N LEU A 167 5.93 -14.76 5.38
CA LEU A 167 6.98 -15.59 5.98
C LEU A 167 8.34 -14.88 6.00
N GLN A 168 8.70 -14.19 4.91
CA GLN A 168 9.93 -13.41 4.86
C GLN A 168 9.91 -12.22 5.84
N LEU A 169 8.80 -11.49 5.92
CA LEU A 169 8.63 -10.41 6.89
C LEU A 169 8.69 -10.92 8.34
N TRP A 170 8.15 -12.12 8.59
CA TRP A 170 8.24 -12.79 9.88
C TRP A 170 9.67 -13.14 10.25
N PHE A 171 10.47 -13.65 9.31
CA PHE A 171 11.90 -13.89 9.56
C PHE A 171 12.66 -12.61 9.87
N LEU A 172 12.37 -11.50 9.19
CA LEU A 172 12.94 -10.20 9.52
C LEU A 172 12.53 -9.75 10.93
N HIS A 173 11.27 -9.98 11.30
CA HIS A 173 10.79 -9.70 12.65
C HIS A 173 11.55 -10.49 13.72
N LYS A 174 11.69 -11.81 13.54
CA LYS A 174 12.41 -12.68 14.48
C LYS A 174 13.91 -12.35 14.60
N ARG A 175 14.48 -11.70 13.60
CA ARG A 175 15.89 -11.22 13.60
C ARG A 175 16.04 -9.80 14.14
N GLY A 176 14.96 -9.13 14.55
CA GLY A 176 15.00 -7.75 15.04
C GLY A 176 15.23 -6.69 13.96
N VAL A 177 15.11 -7.04 12.68
CA VAL A 177 15.29 -6.09 11.55
C VAL A 177 14.08 -5.15 11.42
N LEU A 178 12.89 -5.64 11.77
CA LEU A 178 11.65 -4.86 11.84
C LEU A 178 10.77 -5.38 12.97
N ARG A 179 9.77 -4.61 13.39
CA ARG A 179 8.72 -5.08 14.31
C ARG A 179 7.45 -5.35 13.52
N MET A 180 6.85 -6.52 13.72
CA MET A 180 5.55 -6.86 13.13
C MET A 180 4.49 -6.86 14.24
N GLN A 181 3.48 -5.99 14.13
CA GLN A 181 2.35 -5.96 15.05
C GLN A 181 1.26 -6.91 14.55
N LEU A 182 1.02 -8.00 15.28
CA LEU A 182 0.01 -9.02 14.96
C LEU A 182 -1.16 -9.06 15.94
N GLU A 183 -0.97 -8.52 17.15
CA GLU A 183 -1.98 -8.48 18.20
C GLU A 183 -2.50 -7.06 18.42
N HIS A 184 -3.39 -6.90 19.40
CA HIS A 184 -3.89 -5.58 19.79
C HIS A 184 -2.73 -4.71 20.26
N CYS A 185 -2.78 -3.42 19.93
CA CYS A 185 -1.84 -2.46 20.51
C CYS A 185 -2.24 -2.22 21.97
N GLU A 186 -1.25 -2.05 22.84
CA GLU A 186 -1.51 -1.58 24.20
C GLU A 186 -1.98 -0.12 24.15
N ASP A 187 -2.94 0.22 25.01
CA ASP A 187 -3.34 1.61 25.21
C ASP A 187 -2.18 2.35 25.90
N SER A 188 -1.49 3.19 25.14
CA SER A 188 -0.45 4.11 25.63
C SER A 188 -1.05 5.37 26.23
#